data_AF-A0A7S9Q6A8-F1
#
_entry.id   AF-A0A7S9Q6A8-F1
#
_cell.length_a   1.000
_cell.length_b   1.000
_cell.length_c   1.000
_cell.angle_alpha   90.00
_cell.angle_beta   90.00
_cell.angle_gamma   90.00
#
_symmetry.space_group_name_H-M   'P 1'
#
loop_
_entity.id
_entity.type
_entity.pdbx_description
1 polymer ?
#
loop_
_entity_poly.entity_id
_entity_poly.type
_entity_poly.pdbx_seq_one_letter_code
_entity_poly.pdbx_strand_id
1 'polypeptide(L)'
;MSTAQPLLNQSIQAGLFEELVPVAGLAPVKEKTFEDKVQDAIAAIKQQVIDGRHLVVAWSGGKDSSVTLNLAFTALRELKADGIEIPTLHAIHSRTGIDNPVVELYNKGQIKSIEAYGEASGIPTRVWVASPNLSNDYLVSLLAGRTIMSVGGNSRCQQMMKAAPLTRIKRQVRAFIAQTTGVKPKDAELVSLIGTRFDESIARAAKMKERGENATEAVDAMDDGQLVLSPIADWNTFDIFTYIGWVRSEKIEAYNKFDELVDIYRDANGGDCMVNAYIAGKEQSRPPCSSRTVIVETKMYGQTV
;
A
#
# COMPACT_ATOMS: atom_id res chain seq x y z
N MET A 1 1.25 8.40 -75.01
CA MET A 1 2.36 9.37 -74.96
C MET A 1 1.79 10.76 -74.76
N SER A 2 1.89 11.32 -73.56
CA SER A 2 2.34 12.71 -73.37
C SER A 2 2.42 13.00 -71.87
N THR A 3 3.61 13.44 -71.47
CA THR A 3 4.09 13.87 -70.17
C THR A 3 3.47 15.19 -69.71
N ALA A 4 3.34 15.40 -68.40
CA ALA A 4 3.81 16.62 -67.69
C ALA A 4 3.37 16.64 -66.21
N GLN A 5 4.34 16.63 -65.30
CA GLN A 5 4.37 17.50 -64.10
C GLN A 5 5.16 18.79 -64.49
N PRO A 6 5.14 19.94 -63.78
CA PRO A 6 5.06 20.07 -62.31
C PRO A 6 4.38 21.35 -61.69
N LEU A 7 4.23 21.30 -60.35
CA LEU A 7 4.33 22.36 -59.32
C LEU A 7 3.79 23.78 -59.57
N LEU A 8 2.85 24.23 -58.71
CA LEU A 8 2.96 25.55 -58.06
C LEU A 8 2.12 25.65 -56.77
N ASN A 9 2.76 26.13 -55.70
CA ASN A 9 2.25 26.46 -54.38
C ASN A 9 0.87 27.14 -54.38
N GLN A 10 -0.04 26.74 -53.48
CA GLN A 10 -0.73 27.69 -52.59
C GLN A 10 -1.00 27.06 -51.21
N SER A 11 -0.47 27.75 -50.21
CA SER A 11 -0.60 27.55 -48.78
C SER A 11 -2.05 27.51 -48.30
N ILE A 12 -2.44 26.48 -47.55
CA ILE A 12 -3.65 26.48 -46.74
C ILE A 12 -3.39 27.42 -45.55
N GLN A 13 -3.90 28.65 -45.62
CA GLN A 13 -4.09 29.48 -44.45
C GLN A 13 -5.17 28.81 -43.58
N ALA A 14 -4.75 28.13 -42.52
CA ALA A 14 -5.64 27.75 -41.44
C ALA A 14 -6.15 29.03 -40.77
N GLY A 15 -7.46 29.25 -40.85
CA GLY A 15 -8.13 30.38 -40.21
C GLY A 15 -7.95 30.31 -38.69
N LEU A 16 -7.52 31.43 -38.10
CA LEU A 16 -7.14 31.59 -36.70
C LEU A 16 -8.35 31.70 -35.73
N PHE A 17 -9.55 31.27 -36.13
CA PHE A 17 -10.78 31.41 -35.33
C PHE A 17 -11.78 30.32 -35.72
N GLU A 18 -11.50 29.08 -35.35
CA GLU A 18 -12.53 28.03 -35.32
C GLU A 18 -13.22 28.12 -33.95
N GLU A 19 -14.51 28.43 -33.97
CA GLU A 19 -15.33 28.65 -32.78
C GLU A 19 -15.43 27.34 -31.99
N LEU A 20 -14.81 27.29 -30.81
CA LEU A 20 -14.85 26.14 -29.90
C LEU A 20 -16.30 25.92 -29.44
N VAL A 21 -16.96 24.91 -30.02
CA VAL A 21 -18.25 24.42 -29.55
C VAL A 21 -18.06 23.93 -28.10
N PRO A 22 -18.78 24.47 -27.10
CA PRO A 22 -18.66 23.99 -25.75
C PRO A 22 -19.22 22.57 -25.68
N VAL A 23 -18.35 21.60 -25.38
CA VAL A 23 -18.75 20.23 -25.08
C VAL A 23 -19.70 20.28 -23.89
N ALA A 24 -20.92 19.79 -24.10
CA ALA A 24 -21.97 19.78 -23.09
C ALA A 24 -21.49 19.10 -21.79
N GLY A 25 -21.49 19.89 -20.72
CA GLY A 25 -21.52 19.48 -19.30
C GLY A 25 -20.85 18.15 -18.94
N LEU A 26 -19.53 18.18 -18.74
CA LEU A 26 -18.97 17.34 -17.68
C LEU A 26 -19.61 17.85 -16.38
N ALA A 27 -20.49 17.06 -15.77
CA ALA A 27 -20.96 17.34 -14.42
C ALA A 27 -19.73 17.67 -13.56
N PRO A 28 -19.77 18.73 -12.72
CA PRO A 28 -18.65 19.04 -11.87
C PRO A 28 -18.34 17.78 -11.05
N VAL A 29 -17.15 17.20 -11.26
CA VAL A 29 -16.66 16.11 -10.42
C VAL A 29 -16.59 16.72 -9.03
N LYS A 30 -17.60 16.45 -8.21
CA LYS A 30 -17.66 16.95 -6.84
C LYS A 30 -16.53 16.23 -6.11
N GLU A 31 -15.46 16.97 -5.82
CA GLU A 31 -14.34 16.44 -5.08
C GLU A 31 -14.87 15.93 -3.73
N LYS A 32 -14.73 14.62 -3.49
CA LYS A 32 -15.22 13.99 -2.26
C LYS A 32 -14.49 14.60 -1.07
N THR A 33 -15.22 14.87 0.00
CA THR A 33 -14.60 15.34 1.24
C THR A 33 -13.70 14.25 1.83
N PHE A 34 -12.77 14.62 2.71
CA PHE A 34 -11.89 13.65 3.35
C PHE A 34 -12.70 12.63 4.15
N GLU A 35 -13.74 13.08 4.84
CA GLU A 35 -14.70 12.27 5.57
C GLU A 35 -15.40 11.27 4.66
N ASP A 36 -15.90 11.73 3.50
CA ASP A 36 -16.54 10.85 2.50
C ASP A 36 -15.54 9.78 2.01
N LYS A 37 -14.29 10.15 1.73
CA LYS A 37 -13.24 9.21 1.32
C LYS A 37 -12.95 8.15 2.39
N VAL A 38 -12.97 8.54 3.68
CA VAL A 38 -12.82 7.61 4.81
C VAL A 38 -14.00 6.65 4.89
N GLN A 39 -15.22 7.17 4.79
CA GLN A 39 -16.44 6.36 4.84
C GLN A 39 -16.53 5.41 3.65
N ASP A 40 -16.20 5.86 2.44
CA ASP A 40 -16.15 5.01 1.25
C ASP A 40 -15.14 3.86 1.39
N ALA A 41 -13.94 4.15 1.93
CA ALA A 41 -12.93 3.14 2.17
C ALA A 41 -13.37 2.11 3.21
N ILE A 42 -14.03 2.55 4.29
CA ILE A 42 -14.61 1.68 5.32
C ILE A 42 -15.73 0.82 4.71
N ALA A 43 -16.66 1.44 3.97
CA ALA A 43 -17.78 0.75 3.33
C ALA A 43 -17.30 -0.31 2.34
N ALA A 44 -16.29 -0.01 1.52
CA ALA A 44 -15.69 -0.97 0.60
C ALA A 44 -15.11 -2.20 1.33
N ILE A 45 -14.44 -1.99 2.47
CA ILE A 45 -13.92 -3.09 3.30
C ILE A 45 -15.06 -3.87 3.97
N LYS A 46 -16.08 -3.18 4.52
CA LYS A 46 -17.25 -3.82 5.14
C LYS A 46 -17.95 -4.73 4.12
N GLN A 47 -18.12 -4.28 2.89
CA GLN A 47 -18.75 -5.06 1.83
C GLN A 47 -18.02 -6.39 1.58
N GLN A 48 -16.67 -6.42 1.62
CA GLN A 48 -15.93 -7.67 1.43
C GLN A 48 -16.23 -8.69 2.54
N VAL A 49 -16.40 -8.23 3.77
CA VAL A 49 -16.74 -9.10 4.91
C VAL A 49 -18.18 -9.60 4.79
N ILE A 50 -19.11 -8.73 4.37
CA ILE A 50 -20.51 -9.08 4.14
C ILE A 50 -20.63 -10.10 3.00
N ASP A 51 -19.80 -10.00 1.97
CA ASP A 51 -19.68 -10.97 0.89
C ASP A 51 -19.06 -12.31 1.34
N GLY A 52 -18.69 -12.46 2.63
CA GLY A 52 -18.13 -13.69 3.20
C GLY A 52 -16.62 -13.86 2.97
N ARG A 53 -15.91 -12.82 2.52
CA ARG A 53 -14.47 -12.89 2.21
C ARG A 53 -13.62 -12.64 3.44
N HIS A 54 -12.44 -13.27 3.49
CA HIS A 54 -11.48 -13.07 4.57
C HIS A 54 -10.47 -11.97 4.25
N LEU A 55 -10.34 -11.00 5.15
CA LEU A 55 -9.47 -9.85 4.98
C LEU A 55 -8.00 -10.21 5.27
N VAL A 56 -7.13 -9.89 4.32
CA VAL A 56 -5.67 -9.98 4.47
C VAL A 56 -5.02 -8.62 4.19
N VAL A 57 -4.58 -7.92 5.23
CA VAL A 57 -3.94 -6.60 5.09
C VAL A 57 -2.44 -6.76 4.83
N ALA A 58 -1.96 -6.26 3.70
CA ALA A 58 -0.53 -6.17 3.40
C ALA A 58 0.10 -5.00 4.18
N TRP A 59 0.61 -5.28 5.38
CA TRP A 59 1.11 -4.26 6.29
C TRP A 59 2.64 -4.15 6.28
N SER A 60 3.14 -2.92 6.09
CA SER A 60 4.57 -2.63 5.95
C SER A 60 5.13 -1.70 7.03
N GLY A 61 4.32 -1.32 8.03
CA GLY A 61 4.70 -0.33 9.04
C GLY A 61 4.96 1.08 8.50
N GLY A 62 4.78 1.31 7.19
CA GLY A 62 4.79 2.63 6.58
C GLY A 62 3.45 3.34 6.73
N LYS A 63 3.42 4.63 6.34
CA LYS A 63 2.26 5.52 6.47
C LYS A 63 0.99 4.93 5.84
N ASP A 64 1.05 4.59 4.55
CA ASP A 64 -0.11 4.19 3.76
C ASP A 64 -0.70 2.87 4.28
N SER A 65 0.15 1.87 4.51
CA SER A 65 -0.29 0.56 5.01
C SER A 65 -0.80 0.59 6.45
N SER A 66 -0.32 1.54 7.28
CA SER A 66 -0.81 1.70 8.65
C SER A 66 -2.21 2.32 8.67
N VAL A 67 -2.47 3.28 7.77
CA VAL A 67 -3.82 3.81 7.54
C VAL A 67 -4.76 2.72 7.02
N THR A 68 -4.34 1.93 6.01
CA THR A 68 -5.16 0.83 5.48
C THR A 68 -5.50 -0.21 6.55
N LEU A 69 -4.55 -0.59 7.40
CA LEU A 69 -4.82 -1.50 8.51
C LEU A 69 -5.82 -0.91 9.51
N ASN A 70 -5.70 0.38 9.80
CA ASN A 70 -6.62 1.03 10.73
C ASN A 70 -8.03 1.14 10.17
N LEU A 71 -8.18 1.44 8.88
CA LEU A 71 -9.47 1.41 8.19
C LEU A 71 -10.12 0.03 8.27
N ALA A 72 -9.34 -1.06 8.15
CA ALA A 72 -9.85 -2.42 8.32
C ALA A 72 -10.34 -2.69 9.76
N PHE A 73 -9.60 -2.23 10.77
CA PHE A 73 -10.06 -2.32 12.16
C PHE A 73 -11.35 -1.53 12.39
N THR A 74 -11.45 -0.31 11.86
CA THR A 74 -12.67 0.49 11.96
C THR A 74 -13.87 -0.21 11.31
N ALA A 75 -13.69 -0.75 10.09
CA ALA A 75 -14.73 -1.50 9.39
C ALA A 75 -15.23 -2.70 10.21
N LEU A 76 -14.32 -3.50 10.78
CA LEU A 76 -14.67 -4.66 11.60
C LEU A 76 -15.31 -4.25 12.94
N ARG A 77 -14.87 -3.15 13.55
CA ARG A 77 -15.49 -2.62 14.77
C ARG A 77 -16.93 -2.19 14.50
N GLU A 78 -17.19 -1.50 13.40
CA GLU A 78 -18.54 -1.10 13.02
C GLU A 78 -19.43 -2.31 12.71
N LEU A 79 -18.94 -3.29 11.93
CA LEU A 79 -19.70 -4.53 11.66
C LEU A 79 -20.05 -5.27 12.95
N LYS A 80 -19.11 -5.35 13.88
CA LYS A 80 -19.34 -5.96 15.20
C LYS A 80 -20.39 -5.19 16.01
N ALA A 81 -20.37 -3.86 15.98
CA ALA A 81 -21.38 -3.03 16.62
C ALA A 81 -22.76 -3.20 15.97
N ASP A 82 -22.80 -3.44 14.66
CA ASP A 82 -24.00 -3.77 13.88
C ASP A 82 -24.50 -5.21 14.13
N GLY A 83 -23.81 -6.00 14.98
CA GLY A 83 -24.17 -7.37 15.32
C GLY A 83 -23.81 -8.42 14.26
N ILE A 84 -23.00 -8.05 13.26
CA ILE A 84 -22.53 -8.95 12.20
C ILE A 84 -21.33 -9.75 12.71
N GLU A 85 -21.33 -11.05 12.44
CA GLU A 85 -20.18 -11.91 12.76
C GLU A 85 -18.98 -11.50 11.89
N ILE A 86 -17.85 -11.23 12.56
CA ILE A 86 -16.63 -10.77 11.90
C ILE A 86 -15.60 -11.90 11.78
N PRO A 87 -14.95 -12.07 10.61
CA PRO A 87 -13.88 -13.04 10.45
C PRO A 87 -12.61 -12.59 11.17
N THR A 88 -11.64 -13.50 11.27
CA THR A 88 -10.30 -13.12 11.72
C THR A 88 -9.65 -12.14 10.74
N LEU A 89 -9.15 -11.02 11.24
CA LEU A 89 -8.32 -10.09 10.50
C LEU A 89 -6.89 -10.62 10.40
N HIS A 90 -6.40 -10.85 9.19
CA HIS A 90 -5.03 -11.31 8.95
C HIS A 90 -4.15 -10.14 8.51
N ALA A 91 -3.17 -9.73 9.32
CA ALA A 91 -2.15 -8.77 8.89
C ALA A 91 -0.90 -9.53 8.44
N ILE A 92 -0.42 -9.31 7.21
CA ILE A 92 0.80 -9.96 6.70
C ILE A 92 1.94 -8.93 6.60
N HIS A 93 3.09 -9.27 7.16
CA HIS A 93 4.27 -8.42 7.21
C HIS A 93 5.47 -9.13 6.57
N SER A 94 6.15 -8.49 5.62
CA SER A 94 7.36 -9.06 5.00
C SER A 94 8.65 -8.58 5.66
N ARG A 95 9.21 -9.36 6.58
CA ARG A 95 10.53 -9.09 7.16
C ARG A 95 11.60 -9.54 6.16
N THR A 96 12.28 -8.57 5.56
CA THR A 96 13.29 -8.87 4.52
C THR A 96 14.61 -9.34 5.14
N GLY A 97 14.91 -8.96 6.38
CA GLY A 97 16.18 -9.32 7.05
C GLY A 97 17.35 -8.42 6.65
N ILE A 98 17.13 -7.45 5.76
CA ILE A 98 18.07 -6.38 5.40
C ILE A 98 17.52 -4.99 5.72
N ASP A 99 16.41 -4.94 6.47
CA ASP A 99 15.80 -3.70 6.94
C ASP A 99 16.71 -3.01 7.98
N ASN A 100 16.57 -1.70 8.14
CA ASN A 100 17.28 -0.96 9.20
C ASN A 100 16.89 -1.55 10.58
N PRO A 101 17.85 -1.86 11.48
CA PRO A 101 17.55 -2.41 12.81
C PRO A 101 16.54 -1.58 13.63
N VAL A 102 16.58 -0.25 13.53
CA VAL A 102 15.61 0.65 14.18
C VAL A 102 14.20 0.39 13.64
N VAL A 103 14.08 0.25 12.32
CA VAL A 103 12.81 -0.05 11.66
C VAL A 103 12.35 -1.47 11.96
N GLU A 104 13.25 -2.44 12.11
CA GLU A 104 12.90 -3.78 12.57
C GLU A 104 12.32 -3.76 14.00
N LEU A 105 12.96 -3.03 14.92
CA LEU A 105 12.48 -2.90 16.30
C LEU A 105 11.11 -2.21 16.37
N TYR A 106 10.95 -1.12 15.65
CA TYR A 106 9.66 -0.45 15.49
C TYR A 106 8.58 -1.39 14.98
N ASN A 107 8.85 -2.13 13.89
CA ASN A 107 7.87 -3.05 13.33
C ASN A 107 7.49 -4.15 14.33
N LYS A 108 8.44 -4.66 15.14
CA LYS A 108 8.14 -5.59 16.23
C LYS A 108 7.23 -4.97 17.29
N GLY A 109 7.46 -3.70 17.65
CA GLY A 109 6.60 -2.95 18.56
C GLY A 109 5.18 -2.80 18.01
N GLN A 110 5.05 -2.37 16.76
CA GLN A 110 3.75 -2.22 16.10
C GLN A 110 3.00 -3.54 15.96
N ILE A 111 3.67 -4.65 15.66
CA ILE A 111 3.03 -5.98 15.64
C ILE A 111 2.38 -6.31 16.99
N LYS A 112 3.09 -6.04 18.10
CA LYS A 112 2.52 -6.22 19.45
C LYS A 112 1.32 -5.30 19.68
N SER A 113 1.37 -4.04 19.22
CA SER A 113 0.22 -3.13 19.32
C SER A 113 -0.99 -3.63 18.53
N ILE A 114 -0.78 -4.17 17.32
CA ILE A 114 -1.84 -4.74 16.49
C ILE A 114 -2.51 -5.93 17.19
N GLU A 115 -1.72 -6.85 17.75
CA GLU A 115 -2.23 -8.02 18.48
C GLU A 115 -2.98 -7.60 19.76
N ALA A 116 -2.38 -6.72 20.56
CA ALA A 116 -2.99 -6.21 21.80
C ALA A 116 -4.30 -5.45 21.54
N TYR A 117 -4.36 -4.67 20.46
CA TYR A 117 -5.58 -3.96 20.08
C TYR A 117 -6.67 -4.92 19.59
N GLY A 118 -6.32 -5.96 18.81
CA GLY A 118 -7.26 -7.00 18.41
C GLY A 118 -7.89 -7.70 19.61
N GLU A 119 -7.08 -8.03 20.63
CA GLU A 119 -7.56 -8.60 21.89
C GLU A 119 -8.48 -7.63 22.66
N ALA A 120 -8.03 -6.38 22.88
CA ALA A 120 -8.77 -5.38 23.65
C ALA A 120 -10.10 -4.97 23.00
N SER A 121 -10.16 -4.88 21.67
CA SER A 121 -11.38 -4.59 20.91
C SER A 121 -12.26 -5.83 20.69
N GLY A 122 -11.76 -7.02 21.03
CA GLY A 122 -12.38 -8.30 20.74
C GLY A 122 -12.60 -8.54 19.25
N ILE A 123 -11.69 -8.03 18.40
CA ILE A 123 -11.63 -8.30 16.96
C ILE A 123 -10.60 -9.43 16.77
N PRO A 124 -11.01 -10.65 16.39
CA PRO A 124 -10.06 -11.74 16.19
C PRO A 124 -9.00 -11.32 15.18
N THR A 125 -7.74 -11.28 15.62
CA THR A 125 -6.63 -10.70 14.83
C THR A 125 -5.44 -11.63 14.86
N ARG A 126 -4.78 -11.80 13.71
CA ARG A 126 -3.56 -12.60 13.60
C ARG A 126 -2.55 -11.94 12.68
N VAL A 127 -1.34 -11.72 13.20
CA VAL A 127 -0.23 -11.17 12.44
C VAL A 127 0.67 -12.29 11.93
N TRP A 128 1.06 -12.23 10.65
CA TRP A 128 1.89 -13.22 9.98
C TRP A 128 3.17 -12.56 9.50
N VAL A 129 4.31 -13.05 9.98
CA VAL A 129 5.62 -12.54 9.58
C VAL A 129 6.22 -13.44 8.49
N ALA A 130 6.26 -12.93 7.27
CA ALA A 130 6.90 -13.55 6.12
C ALA A 130 8.39 -13.23 6.10
N SER A 131 9.25 -14.24 6.14
CA SER A 131 10.69 -14.09 5.94
C SER A 131 11.22 -15.06 4.88
N PRO A 132 12.27 -14.68 4.12
CA PRO A 132 12.95 -15.60 3.22
C PRO A 132 13.54 -16.77 4.02
N ASN A 133 13.57 -17.95 3.40
CA ASN A 133 14.38 -19.06 3.91
C ASN A 133 15.82 -18.90 3.38
N LEU A 134 16.76 -19.62 3.96
CA LEU A 134 18.18 -19.49 3.60
C LEU A 134 18.46 -19.72 2.10
N SER A 135 17.73 -20.64 1.47
CA SER A 135 17.90 -20.94 0.04
C SER A 135 17.37 -19.83 -0.87
N ASN A 136 16.34 -19.09 -0.44
CA ASN A 136 15.73 -17.97 -1.15
C ASN A 136 16.13 -16.60 -0.57
N ASP A 137 17.13 -16.55 0.30
CA ASP A 137 17.68 -15.30 0.80
C ASP A 137 18.55 -14.66 -0.29
N TYR A 138 18.28 -13.40 -0.57
CA TYR A 138 18.93 -12.66 -1.65
C TYR A 138 20.42 -12.44 -1.39
N LEU A 139 20.79 -12.04 -0.16
CA LEU A 139 22.19 -11.78 0.19
C LEU A 139 22.99 -13.08 0.20
N VAL A 140 22.42 -14.16 0.75
CA VAL A 140 23.04 -15.49 0.70
C VAL A 140 23.22 -15.96 -0.73
N SER A 141 22.22 -15.76 -1.59
CA SER A 141 22.30 -16.15 -3.00
C SER A 141 23.32 -15.34 -3.78
N LEU A 142 23.49 -14.06 -3.44
CA LEU A 142 24.49 -13.18 -4.03
C LEU A 142 25.91 -13.62 -3.64
N LEU A 143 26.15 -13.83 -2.33
CA LEU A 143 27.46 -14.27 -1.83
C LEU A 143 27.87 -15.66 -2.32
N ALA A 144 26.89 -16.56 -2.51
CA ALA A 144 27.12 -17.90 -3.05
C ALA A 144 27.27 -17.94 -4.59
N GLY A 145 27.22 -16.79 -5.29
CA GLY A 145 27.31 -16.74 -6.75
C GLY A 145 26.09 -17.32 -7.49
N ARG A 146 24.97 -17.54 -6.80
CA ARG A 146 23.71 -18.06 -7.38
C ARG A 146 22.85 -16.96 -8.00
N THR A 147 23.15 -15.69 -7.72
CA THR A 147 22.48 -14.53 -8.34
C THR A 147 23.43 -13.33 -8.43
N ILE A 148 23.00 -12.30 -9.16
CA ILE A 148 23.74 -11.05 -9.34
C ILE A 148 23.07 -9.91 -8.59
N MET A 149 23.83 -8.82 -8.37
CA MET A 149 23.27 -7.63 -7.74
C MET A 149 22.08 -7.07 -8.55
N SER A 150 21.04 -6.69 -7.83
CA SER A 150 19.82 -6.10 -8.37
C SER A 150 20.14 -4.65 -8.70
N VAL A 151 20.57 -4.41 -9.93
CA VAL A 151 20.82 -3.08 -10.50
C VAL A 151 19.85 -2.84 -11.66
N GLY A 152 19.48 -1.57 -11.90
CA GLY A 152 18.52 -1.21 -12.93
C GLY A 152 17.15 -1.87 -12.74
N GLY A 153 16.63 -2.53 -13.78
CA GLY A 153 15.33 -3.21 -13.78
C GLY A 153 15.30 -4.60 -13.13
N ASN A 154 16.42 -5.09 -12.58
CA ASN A 154 16.48 -6.43 -11.96
C ASN A 154 15.77 -6.45 -10.60
N SER A 155 14.56 -7.00 -10.57
CA SER A 155 13.72 -7.12 -9.37
C SER A 155 13.93 -8.38 -8.53
N ARG A 156 15.02 -9.15 -8.75
CA ARG A 156 15.26 -10.41 -8.01
C ARG A 156 15.27 -10.24 -6.50
N CYS A 157 15.88 -9.18 -5.96
CA CYS A 157 15.84 -8.96 -4.51
C CYS A 157 14.40 -8.82 -3.99
N GLN A 158 13.52 -8.09 -4.69
CA GLN A 158 12.11 -7.98 -4.33
C GLN A 158 11.37 -9.31 -4.45
N GLN A 159 11.59 -10.06 -5.53
CA GLN A 159 10.95 -11.35 -5.77
C GLN A 159 11.31 -12.37 -4.67
N MET A 160 12.60 -12.45 -4.34
CA MET A 160 13.13 -13.40 -3.36
C MET A 160 12.78 -13.04 -1.92
N MET A 161 12.92 -11.76 -1.55
CA MET A 161 12.80 -11.32 -0.16
C MET A 161 11.37 -10.94 0.23
N LYS A 162 10.50 -10.59 -0.73
CA LYS A 162 9.11 -10.20 -0.47
C LYS A 162 8.09 -11.12 -1.12
N ALA A 163 8.10 -11.21 -2.45
CA ALA A 163 7.00 -11.85 -3.18
C ALA A 163 6.87 -13.34 -2.81
N ALA A 164 7.96 -14.10 -2.88
CA ALA A 164 7.93 -15.52 -2.55
C ALA A 164 7.55 -15.81 -1.08
N PRO A 165 8.14 -15.14 -0.06
CA PRO A 165 7.71 -15.30 1.33
C PRO A 165 6.24 -14.96 1.57
N LEU A 166 5.74 -13.86 0.98
CA LEU A 166 4.34 -13.43 1.13
C LEU A 166 3.38 -14.43 0.49
N THR A 167 3.69 -14.95 -0.71
CA THR A 167 2.88 -15.99 -1.36
C THR A 167 2.79 -17.25 -0.49
N ARG A 168 3.88 -17.64 0.17
CA ARG A 168 3.86 -18.77 1.11
C ARG A 168 2.98 -18.49 2.33
N ILE A 169 3.07 -17.30 2.92
CA ILE A 169 2.20 -16.90 4.04
C ILE A 169 0.73 -16.89 3.63
N LYS A 170 0.38 -16.35 2.45
CA LYS A 170 -1.01 -16.38 1.97
C LYS A 170 -1.57 -17.81 1.86
N ARG A 171 -0.76 -18.78 1.44
CA ARG A 171 -1.15 -20.21 1.47
C ARG A 171 -1.40 -20.73 2.89
N GLN A 172 -0.58 -20.32 3.86
CA GLN A 172 -0.76 -20.67 5.27
C GLN A 172 -2.01 -20.02 5.87
N VAL A 173 -2.32 -18.78 5.48
CA VAL A 173 -3.56 -18.08 5.87
C VAL A 173 -4.78 -18.86 5.38
N ARG A 174 -4.81 -19.27 4.10
CA ARG A 174 -5.92 -20.12 3.57
C ARG A 174 -6.06 -21.43 4.33
N ALA A 175 -4.94 -22.09 4.64
CA ALA A 175 -4.96 -23.34 5.40
C ALA A 175 -5.49 -23.14 6.83
N PHE A 176 -5.13 -22.03 7.48
CA PHE A 176 -5.65 -21.67 8.80
C PHE A 176 -7.16 -21.42 8.75
N ILE A 177 -7.62 -20.61 7.79
CA ILE A 177 -9.04 -20.31 7.62
C ILE A 177 -9.83 -21.60 7.41
N ALA A 178 -9.39 -22.45 6.48
CA ALA A 178 -9.99 -23.75 6.20
C ALA A 178 -10.12 -24.62 7.45
N GLN A 179 -9.09 -24.64 8.31
CA GLN A 179 -9.13 -25.37 9.57
C GLN A 179 -10.13 -24.77 10.56
N THR A 180 -10.22 -23.45 10.65
CA THR A 180 -11.11 -22.76 11.61
C THR A 180 -12.58 -22.76 11.19
N THR A 181 -12.88 -22.68 9.89
CA THR A 181 -14.26 -22.59 9.37
C THR A 181 -14.78 -23.90 8.81
N GLY A 182 -13.93 -24.94 8.69
CA GLY A 182 -14.32 -26.26 8.17
C GLY A 182 -14.50 -26.33 6.66
N VAL A 183 -14.09 -25.28 5.91
CA VAL A 183 -14.14 -25.25 4.44
C VAL A 183 -12.84 -25.79 3.82
N LYS A 184 -12.84 -26.09 2.51
CA LYS A 184 -11.58 -26.48 1.85
C LYS A 184 -10.70 -25.23 1.63
N PRO A 185 -9.36 -25.35 1.65
CA PRO A 185 -8.46 -24.20 1.43
C PRO A 185 -8.67 -23.44 0.13
N LYS A 186 -9.24 -24.09 -0.90
CA LYS A 186 -9.57 -23.47 -2.19
C LYS A 186 -10.87 -22.64 -2.17
N ASP A 187 -11.75 -22.92 -1.22
CA ASP A 187 -13.05 -22.25 -1.06
C ASP A 187 -12.94 -21.08 -0.06
N ALA A 188 -11.77 -20.92 0.60
CA ALA A 188 -11.45 -19.76 1.44
C ALA A 188 -11.06 -18.57 0.56
N GLU A 189 -12.03 -17.74 0.20
CA GLU A 189 -11.82 -16.52 -0.56
C GLU A 189 -11.09 -15.47 0.28
N LEU A 190 -9.93 -15.03 -0.23
CA LEU A 190 -9.13 -13.99 0.40
C LEU A 190 -9.23 -12.70 -0.39
N VAL A 191 -9.39 -11.58 0.29
CA VAL A 191 -9.18 -10.25 -0.27
C VAL A 191 -7.94 -9.61 0.36
N SER A 192 -6.98 -9.24 -0.48
CA SER A 192 -5.77 -8.55 -0.07
C SER A 192 -6.03 -7.05 -0.03
N LEU A 193 -6.00 -6.45 1.17
CA LEU A 193 -6.07 -5.00 1.32
C LEU A 193 -4.67 -4.40 1.15
N ILE A 194 -4.50 -3.53 0.16
CA ILE A 194 -3.22 -2.91 -0.19
C ILE A 194 -3.33 -1.38 -0.06
N GLY A 195 -2.32 -0.77 0.57
CA GLY A 195 -2.21 0.68 0.70
C GLY A 195 -1.51 1.36 -0.47
N THR A 196 -1.93 1.10 -1.70
CA THR A 196 -1.42 1.75 -2.93
C THR A 196 -2.29 2.95 -3.30
N ARG A 197 -1.70 3.99 -3.91
CA ARG A 197 -2.38 5.24 -4.30
C ARG A 197 -1.97 5.68 -5.70
N PHE A 198 -2.90 6.21 -6.49
CA PHE A 198 -2.61 6.75 -7.82
C PHE A 198 -1.71 8.00 -7.74
N ASP A 199 -1.84 8.79 -6.67
CA ASP A 199 -1.03 9.97 -6.39
C ASP A 199 0.43 9.66 -5.97
N GLU A 200 0.81 8.38 -5.78
CA GLU A 200 2.15 8.04 -5.29
C GLU A 200 3.26 8.27 -6.34
N SER A 201 3.01 7.89 -7.60
CA SER A 201 3.87 8.23 -8.74
C SER A 201 3.22 7.86 -10.08
N ILE A 202 3.64 8.52 -11.17
CA ILE A 202 3.18 8.21 -12.53
C ILE A 202 3.39 6.71 -12.86
N ALA A 203 4.57 6.17 -12.52
CA ALA A 203 4.89 4.77 -12.80
C ALA A 203 4.06 3.79 -11.97
N ARG A 204 3.68 4.14 -10.73
CA ARG A 204 2.79 3.31 -9.91
C ARG A 204 1.35 3.40 -10.38
N ALA A 205 0.88 4.59 -10.73
CA ALA A 205 -0.45 4.79 -11.27
C ALA A 205 -0.68 3.98 -12.54
N ALA A 206 0.31 3.96 -13.46
CA ALA A 206 0.24 3.15 -14.67
C ALA A 206 0.09 1.64 -14.35
N LYS A 207 0.88 1.12 -13.40
CA LYS A 207 0.81 -0.29 -12.98
C LYS A 207 -0.49 -0.64 -12.25
N MET A 208 -1.02 0.28 -11.45
CA MET A 208 -2.32 0.09 -10.79
C MET A 208 -3.44 0.00 -11.82
N LYS A 209 -3.42 0.89 -12.83
CA LYS A 209 -4.39 0.86 -13.94
C LYS A 209 -4.29 -0.40 -14.77
N GLU A 210 -3.08 -0.85 -15.08
CA GLU A 210 -2.83 -2.12 -15.80
C GLU A 210 -3.43 -3.32 -15.07
N ARG A 211 -3.38 -3.32 -13.74
CA ARG A 211 -3.95 -4.36 -12.87
C ARG A 211 -5.44 -4.18 -12.56
N GLY A 212 -6.04 -3.08 -12.98
CA GLY A 212 -7.42 -2.74 -12.64
C GLY A 212 -7.65 -2.45 -11.14
N GLU A 213 -6.61 -2.10 -10.36
CA GLU A 213 -6.75 -1.82 -8.92
C GLU A 213 -7.81 -0.75 -8.67
N ASN A 214 -8.69 -0.98 -7.69
CA ASN A 214 -9.86 -0.15 -7.42
C ASN A 214 -10.01 0.10 -5.89
N ALA A 215 -10.58 1.26 -5.55
CA ALA A 215 -10.86 1.66 -4.17
C ALA A 215 -12.13 1.03 -3.59
N THR A 216 -13.13 0.74 -4.43
CA THR A 216 -14.45 0.27 -3.99
C THR A 216 -14.67 -1.22 -4.24
N GLU A 217 -14.21 -1.72 -5.38
CA GLU A 217 -14.44 -3.11 -5.79
C GLU A 217 -13.14 -3.92 -5.68
N ALA A 218 -13.26 -5.14 -5.16
CA ALA A 218 -12.13 -6.05 -5.12
C ALA A 218 -11.98 -6.72 -6.49
N VAL A 219 -10.78 -6.65 -7.06
CA VAL A 219 -10.47 -7.16 -8.40
C VAL A 219 -9.48 -8.31 -8.33
N ASP A 220 -9.60 -9.30 -9.21
CA ASP A 220 -8.54 -10.29 -9.40
C ASP A 220 -7.43 -9.66 -10.25
N ALA A 221 -6.52 -8.93 -9.60
CA ALA A 221 -5.49 -8.13 -10.26
C ALA A 221 -4.43 -8.98 -11.00
N MET A 222 -4.40 -10.30 -10.81
CA MET A 222 -3.36 -11.19 -11.35
C MET A 222 -3.91 -12.46 -12.01
N ASP A 223 -5.22 -12.55 -12.24
CA ASP A 223 -5.91 -13.72 -12.78
C ASP A 223 -5.55 -15.04 -12.06
N ASP A 224 -5.28 -14.95 -10.75
CA ASP A 224 -4.80 -16.07 -9.93
C ASP A 224 -5.77 -16.43 -8.79
N GLY A 225 -6.99 -15.89 -8.84
CA GLY A 225 -8.01 -16.05 -7.82
C GLY A 225 -7.71 -15.28 -6.54
N GLN A 226 -6.82 -14.27 -6.58
CA GLN A 226 -6.54 -13.39 -5.44
C GLN A 226 -7.17 -12.03 -5.65
N LEU A 227 -8.27 -11.80 -4.95
CA LEU A 227 -8.89 -10.49 -4.91
C LEU A 227 -7.96 -9.49 -4.22
N VAL A 228 -7.85 -8.30 -4.81
CA VAL A 228 -7.11 -7.16 -4.31
C VAL A 228 -8.08 -6.00 -4.21
N LEU A 229 -8.10 -5.35 -3.06
CA LEU A 229 -8.80 -4.09 -2.84
C LEU A 229 -7.76 -3.06 -2.38
N SER A 230 -7.83 -1.86 -2.94
CA SER A 230 -6.92 -0.76 -2.61
C SER A 230 -7.72 0.41 -2.05
N PRO A 231 -8.21 0.35 -0.78
CA PRO A 231 -9.24 1.26 -0.25
C PRO A 231 -8.86 2.75 -0.27
N ILE A 232 -7.56 3.04 -0.37
CA ILE A 232 -7.01 4.39 -0.41
C ILE A 232 -6.49 4.79 -1.80
N ALA A 233 -6.87 4.06 -2.86
CA ALA A 233 -6.31 4.28 -4.21
C ALA A 233 -6.47 5.74 -4.70
N ASP A 234 -7.62 6.34 -4.40
CA ASP A 234 -7.97 7.71 -4.79
C ASP A 234 -7.54 8.77 -3.76
N TRP A 235 -6.82 8.38 -2.70
CA TRP A 235 -6.34 9.32 -1.70
C TRP A 235 -5.06 10.01 -2.15
N ASN A 236 -5.00 11.31 -1.91
CA ASN A 236 -3.78 12.08 -2.08
C ASN A 236 -2.90 11.98 -0.81
N THR A 237 -1.69 12.54 -0.90
CA THR A 237 -0.73 12.47 0.21
C THR A 237 -1.19 13.26 1.44
N PHE A 238 -1.94 14.36 1.25
CA PHE A 238 -2.51 15.13 2.36
C PHE A 238 -3.65 14.40 3.07
N ASP A 239 -4.47 13.60 2.38
CA ASP A 239 -5.49 12.76 3.00
C ASP A 239 -4.84 11.78 4.00
N ILE A 240 -3.71 11.17 3.62
CA ILE A 240 -2.94 10.27 4.52
C ILE A 240 -2.40 11.02 5.74
N PHE A 241 -1.82 12.20 5.55
CA PHE A 241 -1.33 13.01 6.67
C PHE A 241 -2.48 13.48 7.58
N THR A 242 -3.62 13.82 7.00
CA THR A 242 -4.82 14.23 7.73
C THR A 242 -5.34 13.08 8.58
N TYR A 243 -5.42 11.87 8.03
CA TYR A 243 -5.80 10.67 8.78
C TYR A 243 -4.86 10.39 9.95
N ILE A 244 -3.53 10.43 9.72
CA ILE A 244 -2.54 10.23 10.78
C ILE A 244 -2.67 11.32 11.85
N GLY A 245 -2.90 12.58 11.47
CA GLY A 245 -3.16 13.67 12.40
C GLY A 245 -4.43 13.46 13.23
N TRP A 246 -5.48 12.90 12.64
CA TRP A 246 -6.73 12.58 13.34
C TRP A 246 -6.59 11.41 14.31
N VAL A 247 -5.79 10.40 13.96
CA VAL A 247 -5.41 9.32 14.90
C VAL A 247 -4.65 9.89 16.10
N ARG A 248 -3.65 10.74 15.83
CA ARG A 248 -2.82 11.36 16.90
C ARG A 248 -3.58 12.34 17.79
N SER A 249 -4.63 12.96 17.26
CA SER A 249 -5.55 13.82 18.04
C SER A 249 -6.73 13.05 18.63
N GLU A 250 -6.69 11.71 18.60
CA GLU A 250 -7.69 10.82 19.19
C GLU A 250 -9.11 10.99 18.61
N LYS A 251 -9.23 11.63 17.43
CA LYS A 251 -10.48 11.73 16.67
C LYS A 251 -10.85 10.42 15.98
N ILE A 252 -9.83 9.62 15.62
CA ILE A 252 -9.99 8.28 15.08
C ILE A 252 -9.33 7.31 16.04
N GLU A 253 -10.12 6.37 16.57
CA GLU A 253 -9.59 5.25 17.36
C GLU A 253 -8.75 4.33 16.46
N ALA A 254 -7.56 3.97 16.93
CA ALA A 254 -6.60 3.20 16.17
C ALA A 254 -5.85 2.16 16.99
N TYR A 255 -5.23 1.19 16.31
CA TYR A 255 -4.42 0.14 16.95
C TYR A 255 -3.16 0.66 17.64
N ASN A 256 -2.71 1.87 17.28
CA ASN A 256 -1.59 2.58 17.89
C ASN A 256 -1.80 4.10 17.66
N LYS A 257 -1.19 4.95 18.50
CA LYS A 257 -1.28 6.41 18.36
C LYS A 257 -0.53 6.98 17.15
N PHE A 258 0.33 6.18 16.50
CA PHE A 258 1.18 6.56 15.37
C PHE A 258 2.29 7.57 15.69
N ASP A 259 2.62 7.81 16.96
CA ASP A 259 3.72 8.71 17.31
C ASP A 259 5.08 8.17 16.84
N GLU A 260 5.37 6.89 17.09
CA GLU A 260 6.60 6.24 16.60
C GLU A 260 6.68 6.21 15.07
N LEU A 261 5.53 6.07 14.39
CA LEU A 261 5.46 6.16 12.94
C LEU A 261 5.92 7.55 12.46
N VAL A 262 5.40 8.62 13.07
CA VAL A 262 5.80 9.98 12.73
C VAL A 262 7.27 10.22 13.04
N ASP A 263 7.77 9.73 14.17
CA ASP A 263 9.17 9.91 14.57
C ASP A 263 10.13 9.23 13.58
N ILE A 264 9.85 8.01 13.13
CA ILE A 264 10.69 7.32 12.14
C ILE A 264 10.76 8.08 10.83
N TYR A 265 9.63 8.60 10.36
CA TYR A 265 9.61 9.38 9.13
C TYR A 265 10.28 10.74 9.32
N ARG A 266 10.17 11.37 10.49
CA ARG A 266 10.91 12.61 10.82
C ARG A 266 12.42 12.35 10.78
N ASP A 267 12.88 11.28 11.39
CA ASP A 267 14.31 10.93 11.44
C ASP A 267 14.84 10.58 10.04
N ALA A 268 14.03 9.91 9.22
CA ALA A 268 14.35 9.68 7.81
C ALA A 268 14.47 10.95 6.98
N ASN A 269 13.62 11.93 7.26
CA ASN A 269 13.60 13.22 6.58
C ASN A 269 14.62 14.21 7.16
N GLY A 270 15.59 13.75 7.95
CA GLY A 270 16.63 14.61 8.52
C GLY A 270 16.12 15.60 9.57
N GLY A 271 15.02 15.26 10.26
CA GLY A 271 14.39 16.10 11.27
C GLY A 271 13.16 16.87 10.78
N ASP A 272 12.92 16.93 9.47
CA ASP A 272 11.75 17.61 8.90
C ASP A 272 10.44 16.83 9.15
N CYS A 273 9.38 17.55 9.48
CA CYS A 273 8.03 16.98 9.55
C CYS A 273 7.64 16.39 8.18
N MET A 274 6.91 15.28 8.16
CA MET A 274 6.46 14.60 6.93
C MET A 274 5.81 15.54 5.92
N VAL A 275 4.99 16.49 6.40
CA VAL A 275 4.31 17.47 5.55
C VAL A 275 5.31 18.44 4.91
N ASN A 276 6.26 18.96 5.69
CA ASN A 276 7.28 19.89 5.19
C ASN A 276 8.23 19.19 4.21
N ALA A 277 8.63 17.95 4.52
CA ALA A 277 9.47 17.14 3.64
C ALA A 277 8.77 16.86 2.30
N TYR A 278 7.47 16.58 2.32
CA TYR A 278 6.67 16.40 1.12
C TYR A 278 6.56 17.69 0.29
N ILE A 279 6.20 18.81 0.91
CA ILE A 279 6.08 20.11 0.23
C ILE A 279 7.43 20.56 -0.37
N ALA A 280 8.53 20.27 0.33
CA ALA A 280 9.88 20.58 -0.15
C ALA A 280 10.37 19.64 -1.27
N GLY A 281 9.57 18.65 -1.69
CA GLY A 281 9.98 17.64 -2.68
C GLY A 281 11.11 16.73 -2.20
N LYS A 282 11.33 16.66 -0.87
CA LYS A 282 12.40 15.89 -0.23
C LYS A 282 11.94 14.52 0.26
N GLU A 283 10.71 14.09 -0.08
CA GLU A 283 10.25 12.76 0.30
C GLU A 283 11.20 11.70 -0.29
N GLN A 284 11.77 10.86 0.60
CA GLN A 284 12.76 9.88 0.17
C GLN A 284 12.19 8.89 -0.85
N SER A 285 12.90 8.71 -1.97
CA SER A 285 12.61 7.63 -2.91
C SER A 285 12.90 6.27 -2.27
N ARG A 286 11.99 5.31 -2.45
CA ARG A 286 12.17 3.93 -1.96
C ARG A 286 13.29 3.25 -2.74
N PRO A 287 14.37 2.77 -2.10
CA PRO A 287 15.45 2.08 -2.80
C PRO A 287 14.98 0.72 -3.36
N PRO A 288 15.64 0.23 -4.44
CA PRO A 288 15.19 -0.93 -5.22
C PRO A 288 15.14 -2.26 -4.45
N CYS A 289 15.87 -2.38 -3.32
CA CYS A 289 15.79 -3.55 -2.44
C CYS A 289 15.04 -3.32 -1.12
N SER A 290 14.17 -2.31 -1.05
CA SER A 290 13.25 -2.13 0.08
C SER A 290 13.94 -2.11 1.45
N SER A 291 15.02 -1.33 1.62
CA SER A 291 15.21 -0.80 2.97
C SER A 291 14.01 0.10 3.26
N ARG A 292 13.19 -0.33 4.21
CA ARG A 292 12.08 0.48 4.71
C ARG A 292 12.71 1.68 5.38
N THR A 293 12.69 2.83 4.71
CA THR A 293 13.15 4.11 5.23
C THR A 293 14.65 4.13 5.57
N VAL A 294 15.44 4.91 4.83
CA VAL A 294 16.84 5.11 5.18
C VAL A 294 16.88 6.26 6.18
N ILE A 295 17.06 5.95 7.46
CA ILE A 295 17.36 6.97 8.47
C ILE A 295 18.72 7.55 8.10
N VAL A 296 18.72 8.80 7.62
CA VAL A 296 19.95 9.51 7.28
C VAL A 296 20.49 10.04 8.60
N GLU A 297 21.43 9.33 9.21
CA GLU A 297 22.23 9.90 10.30
C GLU A 297 23.06 11.06 9.72
N THR A 298 22.55 12.30 9.81
CA THR A 298 23.38 13.51 9.68
C THR A 298 24.09 13.87 10.98
N LYS A 299 23.96 13.05 12.03
CA LYS A 299 24.85 13.13 13.19
C LYS A 299 25.98 12.12 13.03
N MET A 300 27.06 12.58 12.38
CA MET A 300 28.40 12.08 12.67
C MET A 300 28.61 12.21 14.19
N TYR A 301 28.43 11.11 14.92
CA TYR A 301 28.96 10.98 16.27
C TYR A 301 30.48 10.99 16.17
N GLY A 302 31.10 12.09 16.60
CA GLY A 302 32.49 12.16 17.04
C GLY A 302 33.56 11.82 16.00
N GLN A 303 33.95 12.81 15.20
CA GLN A 303 35.37 12.94 14.83
C GLN A 303 35.95 14.13 15.60
N THR A 304 36.55 13.81 16.74
CA THR A 304 37.62 14.60 17.33
C THR A 304 38.92 13.89 16.97
N VAL A 305 39.61 14.38 15.94
CA VAL A 305 41.07 14.49 15.87
C VAL A 305 41.37 15.76 15.09
#